data_AF-A0A3C0TYG0-F1
#
_entry.id   AF-A0A3C0TYG0-F1
#
_cell.length_a   1.000
_cell.length_b   1.000
_cell.length_c   1.000
_cell.angle_alpha   90.00
_cell.angle_beta   90.00
_cell.angle_gamma   90.00
#
_symmetry.space_group_name_H-M   'P 1'
#
loop_
_entity.id
_entity.type
_entity.pdbx_description
1 polymer ?
#
loop_
_entity_poly.entity_id
_entity_poly.type
_entity_poly.pdbx_seq_one_letter_code
_entity_poly.pdbx_strand_id
1 'polypeptide(L)'
;SPASKMGRDGFIKPAYEDVFTAQTTFTSLLFASNPMVQFASADSGALVTEVGMVLVPGISTSSGIAGGNTKGLANSLAAQTAALNPDLELASGYATKFSWGAQGLMSLTYNRAFGSPINLTPSIAWKWDLGGNTPLPFGNYQAERKAITLGVTGTYLASWAGSINWTSNFGPDAPLDDRDFASVTISYAF
;
A
#
# COMPACT_ATOMS: atom_id res chain seq x y z
N SER A 1 6.80 -23.60 -18.07
CA SER A 1 5.40 -23.11 -18.03
C SER A 1 4.53 -24.30 -17.66
N PRO A 2 3.90 -24.33 -16.47
CA PRO A 2 2.94 -25.39 -16.18
C PRO A 2 1.66 -25.07 -16.96
N ALA A 3 1.49 -25.73 -18.11
CA ALA A 3 0.27 -25.62 -18.89
C ALA A 3 -0.91 -26.09 -18.04
N SER A 4 -1.94 -25.26 -17.92
CA SER A 4 -3.21 -25.64 -17.33
C SER A 4 -3.80 -26.80 -18.14
N LYS A 5 -3.78 -28.00 -17.55
CA LYS A 5 -4.36 -29.19 -18.20
C LYS A 5 -5.86 -29.18 -17.93
N MET A 6 -6.64 -29.05 -19.00
CA MET A 6 -8.08 -29.27 -18.97
C MET A 6 -8.33 -30.70 -18.47
N GLY A 7 -9.07 -30.83 -17.37
CA GLY A 7 -9.47 -32.13 -16.87
C GLY A 7 -10.45 -32.80 -17.86
N ARG A 8 -10.55 -34.12 -17.77
CA ARG A 8 -11.50 -34.93 -18.59
C ARG A 8 -12.97 -34.62 -18.30
N ASP A 9 -13.21 -33.79 -17.28
CA ASP A 9 -14.47 -33.28 -16.74
C ASP A 9 -14.84 -31.88 -17.29
N GLY A 10 -14.03 -31.31 -18.19
CA GLY A 10 -14.29 -29.99 -18.79
C GLY A 10 -13.97 -28.81 -17.87
N PHE A 11 -13.45 -29.06 -16.66
CA PHE A 11 -13.00 -28.02 -15.76
C PHE A 11 -11.49 -27.78 -15.91
N ILE A 12 -11.09 -26.50 -15.95
CA ILE A 12 -9.68 -26.11 -15.89
C ILE A 12 -9.21 -26.41 -14.47
N LYS A 13 -8.28 -27.35 -14.32
CA LYS A 13 -7.64 -27.59 -13.01
C LYS A 13 -6.95 -26.30 -12.56
N PRO A 14 -7.18 -25.82 -11.33
CA PRO A 14 -6.49 -24.64 -10.83
C PRO A 14 -4.99 -24.90 -10.96
N ALA A 15 -4.29 -24.00 -11.67
CA ALA A 15 -2.84 -24.07 -11.75
C ALA A 15 -2.31 -23.80 -10.34
N TYR A 16 -1.70 -24.82 -9.73
CA TYR A 16 -0.98 -24.64 -8.48
C TYR A 16 0.31 -23.92 -8.78
N GLU A 17 0.55 -22.84 -8.06
CA GLU A 17 1.71 -22.01 -8.27
C GLU A 17 2.34 -21.70 -6.91
N ASP A 18 3.65 -21.92 -6.83
CA ASP A 18 4.38 -21.67 -5.61
C ASP A 18 4.48 -20.15 -5.40
N VAL A 19 4.00 -19.70 -4.25
CA VAL A 19 4.05 -18.31 -3.83
C VAL A 19 4.97 -18.20 -2.64
N PHE A 20 6.02 -17.39 -2.77
CA PHE A 20 6.93 -17.04 -1.69
C PHE A 20 6.65 -15.62 -1.23
N THR A 21 6.39 -15.44 0.06
CA THR A 21 6.19 -14.13 0.67
C THR A 21 7.23 -13.90 1.76
N ALA A 22 7.77 -12.69 1.83
CA ALA A 22 8.66 -12.28 2.90
C ALA A 22 8.32 -10.85 3.35
N GLN A 23 8.44 -10.58 4.64
CA GLN A 23 8.13 -9.30 5.25
C GLN A 23 9.05 -9.06 6.44
N THR A 24 9.55 -7.84 6.57
CA THR A 24 10.44 -7.42 7.65
C THR A 24 10.01 -6.06 8.17
N THR A 25 9.88 -5.94 9.49
CA THR A 25 9.52 -4.68 10.17
C THR A 25 10.72 -4.16 10.95
N PHE A 26 11.00 -2.88 10.78
CA PHE A 26 11.98 -2.10 11.50
C PHE A 26 11.26 -1.12 12.41
N THR A 27 11.72 -1.01 13.65
CA THR A 27 11.19 -0.05 14.62
C THR A 27 12.35 0.68 15.27
N SER A 28 12.29 2.01 15.25
CA SER A 28 13.26 2.91 15.84
C SER A 28 12.54 3.83 16.82
N LEU A 29 13.02 3.84 18.05
CA LEU A 29 12.56 4.77 19.08
C LEU A 29 13.50 5.97 19.09
N LEU A 30 12.94 7.15 18.82
CA LEU A 30 13.67 8.40 18.74
C LEU A 30 13.53 9.10 20.09
N PHE A 31 14.57 9.03 20.91
CA PHE A 31 14.62 9.76 22.18
C PHE A 31 14.88 11.25 21.96
N ALA A 32 14.65 12.07 22.99
CA ALA A 32 14.88 13.51 22.97
C ALA A 32 16.27 13.93 22.45
N SER A 33 17.30 13.10 22.67
CA SER A 33 18.66 13.35 22.21
C SER A 33 18.88 13.10 20.72
N ASN A 34 17.92 12.51 20.00
CA ASN A 34 18.06 12.27 18.57
C ASN A 34 18.04 13.62 17.81
N PRO A 35 18.96 13.87 16.86
CA PRO A 35 19.01 15.12 16.10
C PRO A 35 17.69 15.49 15.41
N MET A 36 16.93 14.50 14.92
CA MET A 36 15.62 14.74 14.28
C MET A 36 14.57 15.24 15.28
N VAL A 37 14.56 14.67 16.48
CA VAL A 37 13.63 15.05 17.55
C VAL A 37 13.98 16.43 18.08
N GLN A 38 15.27 16.73 18.28
CA GLN A 38 15.75 18.06 18.66
C GLN A 38 15.42 19.11 17.59
N PHE A 39 15.66 18.80 16.31
CA PHE A 39 15.33 19.70 15.21
C PHE A 39 13.84 20.05 15.17
N ALA A 40 12.97 19.05 15.40
CA ALA A 40 11.54 19.25 15.47
C ALA A 40 11.05 19.83 16.82
N SER A 41 11.95 20.04 17.78
CA SER A 41 11.63 20.45 19.17
C SER A 41 10.59 19.54 19.84
N ALA A 42 10.59 18.25 19.50
CA ALA A 42 9.71 17.25 20.11
C ALA A 42 10.38 16.62 21.34
N ASP A 43 9.61 15.98 22.21
CA ASP A 43 10.15 15.28 23.37
C ASP A 43 10.62 13.86 23.03
N SER A 44 9.96 13.23 22.05
CA SER A 44 10.32 11.92 21.53
C SER A 44 9.69 11.69 20.16
N GLY A 45 10.01 10.57 19.54
CA GLY A 45 9.37 10.10 18.33
C GLY A 45 9.52 8.61 18.14
N ALA A 46 8.84 8.10 17.13
CA ALA A 46 8.98 6.74 16.67
C ALA A 46 9.01 6.71 15.15
N LEU A 47 9.80 5.79 14.60
CA LEU A 47 9.79 5.44 13.19
C LEU A 47 9.57 3.94 13.07
N VAL A 48 8.51 3.55 12.38
CA VAL A 48 8.24 2.18 12.00
C VAL A 48 8.29 2.09 10.49
N THR A 49 8.96 1.08 9.95
CA THR A 49 9.00 0.83 8.52
C THR A 49 8.94 -0.65 8.28
N GLU A 50 8.19 -1.05 7.27
CA GLU A 50 7.97 -2.41 6.89
C GLU A 50 8.25 -2.55 5.40
N VAL A 51 8.98 -3.59 5.05
CA VAL A 51 9.27 -3.95 3.66
C VAL A 51 8.76 -5.36 3.44
N GLY A 52 8.04 -5.58 2.34
CA GLY A 52 7.54 -6.90 1.99
C GLY A 52 7.61 -7.17 0.50
N MET A 53 7.59 -8.46 0.16
CA MET A 53 7.68 -8.94 -1.21
C MET A 53 6.90 -10.23 -1.40
N VAL A 54 6.44 -10.43 -2.64
CA VAL A 54 5.85 -11.65 -3.16
C VAL A 54 6.60 -12.08 -4.42
N LEU A 55 7.10 -13.31 -4.43
CA LEU A 55 7.71 -13.97 -5.57
C LEU A 55 6.87 -15.18 -5.98
N VAL A 56 6.47 -15.21 -7.24
CA VAL A 56 5.72 -16.28 -7.88
C VAL A 56 6.53 -16.76 -9.09
N PRO A 57 7.39 -17.79 -8.93
CA PRO A 57 8.33 -18.19 -9.98
C PRO A 57 7.67 -18.76 -11.24
N GLY A 58 6.46 -19.31 -11.09
CA GLY A 58 5.74 -20.01 -12.16
C GLY A 58 5.14 -19.10 -13.23
N ILE A 59 4.79 -17.85 -12.88
CA ILE A 59 4.06 -16.98 -13.80
C ILE A 59 5.00 -16.33 -14.79
N SER A 60 4.60 -16.19 -16.04
CA SER A 60 5.23 -15.26 -16.98
C SER A 60 4.25 -14.14 -17.27
N THR A 61 4.71 -12.88 -17.43
CA THR A 61 3.86 -11.76 -17.87
C THR A 61 3.16 -12.04 -19.21
N SER A 62 3.70 -12.98 -20.00
CA SER A 62 3.08 -13.50 -21.24
C SER A 62 1.91 -14.47 -21.02
N SER A 63 1.64 -14.88 -19.78
CA SER A 63 0.61 -15.89 -19.44
C SER A 63 -0.78 -15.27 -19.26
N GLY A 64 -0.90 -13.94 -19.31
CA GLY A 64 -2.18 -13.24 -19.22
C GLY A 64 -2.89 -13.38 -17.87
N ILE A 65 -2.17 -13.72 -16.80
CA ILE A 65 -2.76 -13.86 -15.46
C ILE A 65 -3.11 -12.48 -14.92
N ALA A 66 -4.37 -12.29 -14.52
CA ALA A 66 -4.86 -11.02 -14.01
C ALA A 66 -4.16 -10.65 -12.69
N GLY A 67 -3.55 -9.46 -12.67
CA GLY A 67 -3.13 -8.76 -11.47
C GLY A 67 -4.24 -7.86 -10.94
N GLY A 68 -4.03 -7.24 -9.79
CA GLY A 68 -5.04 -6.38 -9.14
C GLY A 68 -5.56 -5.19 -9.96
N ASN A 69 -4.86 -4.81 -11.04
CA ASN A 69 -5.22 -3.70 -11.94
C ASN A 69 -5.38 -4.14 -13.40
N THR A 70 -5.66 -5.42 -13.68
CA THR A 70 -5.85 -5.84 -15.07
C THR A 70 -7.09 -5.16 -15.68
N LYS A 71 -6.87 -4.39 -16.74
CA LYS A 71 -7.90 -3.65 -17.50
C LYS A 71 -7.69 -3.88 -18.99
N GLY A 72 -8.71 -3.66 -19.80
CA GLY A 72 -8.65 -3.78 -21.27
C GLY A 72 -9.02 -5.17 -21.79
N LEU A 73 -8.98 -5.30 -23.12
CA LEU A 73 -9.47 -6.49 -23.81
C LEU A 73 -8.39 -7.59 -23.84
N ALA A 74 -8.68 -8.76 -23.25
CA ALA A 74 -7.75 -9.88 -23.17
C ALA A 74 -8.01 -10.93 -24.26
N ASN A 75 -7.28 -10.87 -25.38
CA ASN A 75 -6.95 -11.98 -26.32
C ASN A 75 -6.40 -11.43 -27.66
N SER A 76 -6.00 -12.31 -28.59
CA SER A 76 -5.46 -11.96 -29.91
C SER A 76 -6.49 -11.38 -30.89
N LEU A 77 -7.78 -11.61 -30.69
CA LEU A 77 -8.86 -11.00 -31.48
C LEU A 77 -9.07 -9.54 -31.03
N ALA A 78 -9.06 -9.32 -29.72
CA ALA A 78 -9.07 -8.04 -29.06
C ALA A 78 -7.86 -7.17 -29.44
N ALA A 79 -6.66 -7.76 -29.56
CA ALA A 79 -5.48 -7.06 -30.04
C ALA A 79 -5.63 -6.56 -31.49
N GLN A 80 -6.28 -7.35 -32.35
CA GLN A 80 -6.60 -6.94 -33.72
C GLN A 80 -7.71 -5.88 -33.76
N THR A 81 -8.70 -5.96 -32.88
CA THR A 81 -9.76 -4.94 -32.78
C THR A 81 -9.24 -3.62 -32.20
N ALA A 82 -8.33 -3.65 -31.22
CA ALA A 82 -7.65 -2.47 -30.67
C ALA A 82 -6.74 -1.78 -31.69
N ALA A 83 -6.10 -2.54 -32.58
CA ALA A 83 -5.33 -1.96 -33.69
C ALA A 83 -6.20 -1.23 -34.74
N LEU A 84 -7.50 -1.53 -34.79
CA LEU A 84 -8.45 -0.95 -35.74
C LEU A 84 -9.27 0.21 -35.15
N ASN A 85 -9.30 0.35 -33.82
CA ASN A 85 -10.00 1.42 -33.13
C ASN A 85 -9.10 2.01 -32.03
N PRO A 86 -8.65 3.27 -32.17
CA PRO A 86 -7.78 3.92 -31.19
C PRO A 86 -8.44 4.13 -29.81
N ASP A 87 -9.77 3.99 -29.70
CA ASP A 87 -10.51 4.09 -28.43
C ASP A 87 -10.46 2.79 -27.60
N LEU A 88 -9.88 1.70 -28.13
CA LEU A 88 -9.78 0.40 -27.46
C LEU A 88 -8.36 0.12 -26.98
N GLU A 89 -8.20 -0.08 -25.68
CA GLU A 89 -6.90 -0.40 -25.08
C GLU A 89 -6.65 -1.91 -24.99
N LEU A 90 -5.44 -2.32 -25.38
CA LEU A 90 -4.89 -3.65 -25.12
C LEU A 90 -4.83 -3.90 -23.62
N ALA A 91 -5.09 -5.14 -23.21
CA ALA A 91 -5.07 -5.46 -21.79
C ALA A 91 -3.69 -5.21 -21.14
N SER A 92 -3.69 -4.45 -20.05
CA SER A 92 -2.52 -4.03 -19.26
C SER A 92 -2.69 -4.46 -17.79
N GLY A 93 -1.67 -4.28 -16.95
CA GLY A 93 -1.78 -4.56 -15.51
C GLY A 93 -1.79 -6.06 -15.14
N TYR A 94 -1.20 -6.91 -15.96
CA TYR A 94 -1.01 -8.34 -15.64
C TYR A 94 -0.12 -8.54 -14.42
N ALA A 95 -0.27 -9.70 -13.79
CA ALA A 95 0.54 -10.10 -12.67
C ALA A 95 2.02 -10.27 -13.05
N THR A 96 2.93 -9.90 -12.15
CA THR A 96 4.38 -10.00 -12.33
C THR A 96 4.98 -11.05 -11.40
N LYS A 97 6.05 -11.72 -11.86
CA LYS A 97 6.79 -12.72 -11.07
C LYS A 97 7.20 -12.23 -9.70
N PHE A 98 7.65 -10.99 -9.63
CA PHE A 98 8.10 -10.36 -8.41
C PHE A 98 7.28 -9.09 -8.21
N SER A 99 6.81 -8.90 -6.99
CA SER A 99 6.13 -7.67 -6.57
C SER A 99 6.53 -7.34 -5.14
N TRP A 100 6.72 -6.06 -4.84
CA TRP A 100 7.22 -5.63 -3.54
C TRP A 100 6.83 -4.19 -3.23
N GLY A 101 6.88 -3.85 -1.96
CA GLY A 101 6.55 -2.52 -1.47
C GLY A 101 7.05 -2.30 -0.07
N ALA A 102 6.92 -1.06 0.36
CA ALA A 102 7.26 -0.64 1.70
C ALA A 102 6.17 0.29 2.26
N GLN A 103 5.98 0.23 3.56
CA GLN A 103 5.10 1.14 4.28
C GLN A 103 5.76 1.57 5.58
N GLY A 104 5.36 2.71 6.11
CA GLY A 104 5.92 3.18 7.36
C GLY A 104 5.08 4.24 8.03
N LEU A 105 5.45 4.52 9.28
CA LEU A 105 4.85 5.54 10.12
C LEU A 105 5.98 6.25 10.86
N MET A 106 6.03 7.56 10.75
CA MET A 106 6.83 8.41 11.62
C MET A 106 5.88 9.21 12.51
N SER A 107 6.15 9.25 13.81
CA SER A 107 5.42 10.09 14.76
C SER A 107 6.40 10.83 15.66
N LEU A 108 5.98 12.03 16.08
CA LEU A 108 6.67 12.83 17.07
C LEU A 108 5.70 13.12 18.21
N THR A 109 6.18 13.14 19.44
CA THR A 109 5.36 13.41 20.62
C THR A 109 5.83 14.69 21.29
N TYR A 110 4.88 15.61 21.49
CA TYR A 110 5.04 16.85 22.23
C TYR A 110 4.19 16.75 23.50
N ASN A 111 4.86 16.57 24.63
CA ASN A 111 4.24 16.56 25.94
C ASN A 111 3.97 17.99 26.37
N ARG A 112 2.80 18.22 26.97
CA ARG A 112 2.39 19.55 27.46
C ARG A 112 2.58 20.65 26.41
N ALA A 113 2.13 20.38 25.19
CA ALA A 113 2.32 21.25 24.05
C ALA A 113 1.84 22.67 24.38
N PHE A 114 2.65 23.67 24.01
CA PHE A 114 2.39 25.09 24.29
C PHE A 114 2.20 25.43 25.78
N GLY A 115 2.78 24.63 26.69
CA GLY A 115 2.62 24.80 28.13
C GLY A 115 1.25 24.35 28.68
N SER A 116 0.40 23.79 27.83
CA SER A 116 -0.93 23.28 28.20
C SER A 116 -0.87 21.85 28.77
N PRO A 117 -1.94 21.31 29.35
CA PRO A 117 -2.04 19.88 29.70
C PRO A 117 -2.33 18.97 28.49
N ILE A 118 -2.22 19.47 27.26
CA ILE A 118 -2.49 18.71 26.03
C ILE A 118 -1.17 18.09 25.54
N ASN A 119 -1.20 16.79 25.23
CA ASN A 119 -0.12 16.16 24.48
C ASN A 119 -0.51 16.09 23.00
N LEU A 120 0.40 16.45 22.11
CA LEU A 120 0.20 16.41 20.66
C LEU A 120 1.14 15.40 20.03
N THR A 121 0.60 14.57 19.14
CA THR A 121 1.35 13.58 18.38
C THR A 121 1.05 13.73 16.89
N PRO A 122 1.76 14.61 16.16
CA PRO A 122 1.75 14.60 14.70
C PRO A 122 2.40 13.31 14.18
N SER A 123 1.92 12.85 13.04
CA SER A 123 2.37 11.64 12.39
C SER A 123 2.24 11.70 10.88
N ILE A 124 3.11 10.95 10.20
CA ILE A 124 3.13 10.76 8.77
C ILE A 124 3.21 9.26 8.52
N ALA A 125 2.16 8.69 7.92
CA ALA A 125 2.18 7.33 7.40
C ALA A 125 2.36 7.36 5.89
N TRP A 126 3.04 6.37 5.34
CA TRP A 126 3.25 6.24 3.91
C TRP A 126 3.16 4.76 3.52
N LYS A 127 2.74 4.51 2.29
CA LYS A 127 2.72 3.19 1.68
C LYS A 127 3.05 3.33 0.21
N TRP A 128 4.10 2.66 -0.24
CA TRP A 128 4.56 2.66 -1.62
C TRP A 128 4.73 1.24 -2.12
N ASP A 129 3.96 0.90 -3.15
CA ASP A 129 4.15 -0.33 -3.90
C ASP A 129 5.21 -0.04 -4.98
N LEU A 130 6.44 -0.49 -4.71
CA LEU A 130 7.64 -0.06 -5.43
C LEU A 130 7.79 -0.74 -6.79
N GLY A 131 7.21 -1.93 -6.95
CA GLY A 131 7.15 -2.55 -8.26
C GLY A 131 6.38 -3.86 -8.29
N GLY A 132 5.83 -4.15 -9.47
CA GLY A 132 5.14 -5.39 -9.77
C GLY A 132 3.68 -5.42 -9.31
N ASN A 133 2.92 -6.32 -9.92
CA ASN A 133 1.52 -6.59 -9.61
C ASN A 133 1.40 -7.99 -9.04
N THR A 134 0.96 -8.10 -7.79
CA THR A 134 0.69 -9.39 -7.17
C THR A 134 -0.46 -10.10 -7.91
N PRO A 135 -0.32 -11.40 -8.24
CA PRO A 135 -1.43 -12.17 -8.80
C PRO A 135 -2.64 -12.17 -7.88
N LEU A 136 -3.84 -12.14 -8.46
CA LEU A 136 -5.06 -12.43 -7.71
C LEU A 136 -5.08 -13.91 -7.30
N PRO A 137 -5.60 -14.26 -6.11
CA PRO A 137 -6.39 -13.41 -5.19
C PRO A 137 -5.56 -12.61 -4.17
N PHE A 138 -4.24 -12.77 -4.11
CA PHE A 138 -3.42 -12.18 -3.05
C PHE A 138 -3.36 -10.64 -3.12
N GLY A 139 -3.23 -10.06 -4.32
CA GLY A 139 -3.50 -8.63 -4.56
C GLY A 139 -2.74 -7.60 -3.69
N ASN A 140 -1.65 -8.02 -3.03
CA ASN A 140 -0.95 -7.21 -2.02
C ASN A 140 -0.31 -5.93 -2.58
N TYR A 141 0.38 -6.06 -3.71
CA TYR A 141 1.10 -4.97 -4.36
C TYR A 141 0.52 -4.69 -5.75
N GLN A 142 0.37 -3.40 -6.05
CA GLN A 142 -0.01 -2.89 -7.36
C GLN A 142 1.04 -1.89 -7.78
N ALA A 143 1.61 -2.07 -8.97
CA ALA A 143 2.67 -1.24 -9.48
C ALA A 143 2.31 0.25 -9.36
N GLU A 144 3.25 1.03 -8.82
CA GLU A 144 3.20 2.49 -8.73
C GLU A 144 2.11 3.07 -7.82
N ARG A 145 1.38 2.23 -7.07
CA ARG A 145 0.41 2.69 -6.07
C ARG A 145 1.14 3.29 -4.87
N LYS A 146 0.86 4.54 -4.56
CA LYS A 146 1.43 5.28 -3.43
C LYS A 146 0.33 5.94 -2.61
N ALA A 147 0.52 6.01 -1.30
CA ALA A 147 -0.34 6.74 -0.40
C ALA A 147 0.49 7.43 0.68
N ILE A 148 0.04 8.62 1.09
CA ILE A 148 0.58 9.33 2.25
C ILE A 148 -0.60 9.75 3.13
N THR A 149 -0.50 9.50 4.43
CA THR A 149 -1.44 9.96 5.45
C THR A 149 -0.74 10.90 6.40
N LEU A 150 -1.28 12.11 6.55
CA LEU A 150 -0.88 13.07 7.58
C LEU A 150 -1.90 13.00 8.71
N GLY A 151 -1.42 12.89 9.94
CA GLY A 151 -2.29 12.79 11.12
C GLY A 151 -1.79 13.64 12.27
N VAL A 152 -2.71 14.16 13.07
CA VAL A 152 -2.39 14.74 14.37
C VAL A 152 -3.35 14.21 15.41
N THR A 153 -2.81 13.69 16.50
CA THR A 153 -3.59 13.22 17.65
C THR A 153 -3.30 14.10 18.86
N GLY A 154 -4.36 14.60 19.49
CA GLY A 154 -4.31 15.32 20.76
C GLY A 154 -4.91 14.48 21.87
N THR A 155 -4.25 14.46 23.03
CA THR A 155 -4.80 13.87 24.25
C THR A 155 -4.78 14.89 25.38
N TYR A 156 -5.84 14.94 26.17
CA TYR A 156 -5.97 15.82 27.31
C TYR A 156 -6.26 15.00 28.56
N LEU A 157 -5.32 15.04 29.51
CA LEU A 157 -5.41 14.38 30.82
C LEU A 157 -5.82 12.90 30.76
N ALA A 158 -5.42 12.19 29.69
CA ALA A 158 -5.79 10.79 29.41
C ALA A 158 -7.31 10.49 29.41
N SER A 159 -8.17 11.51 29.48
CA SER A 159 -9.63 11.37 29.54
C SER A 159 -10.27 11.74 28.20
N TRP A 160 -9.69 12.70 27.48
CA TRP A 160 -10.12 13.06 26.13
C TRP A 160 -9.02 12.77 25.13
N ALA A 161 -9.39 12.17 24.00
CA ALA A 161 -8.50 12.00 22.85
C ALA A 161 -9.24 12.36 21.56
N GLY A 162 -8.57 13.14 20.71
CA GLY A 162 -9.08 13.51 19.39
C GLY A 162 -7.99 13.36 18.33
N SER A 163 -8.37 12.94 17.12
CA SER A 163 -7.43 12.83 16.01
C SER A 163 -8.05 13.33 14.72
N ILE A 164 -7.23 13.99 13.90
CA ILE A 164 -7.56 14.39 12.54
C ILE A 164 -6.54 13.74 11.62
N ASN A 165 -7.01 13.04 10.58
CA ASN A 165 -6.14 12.41 9.59
C ASN A 165 -6.61 12.74 8.18
N TRP A 166 -5.67 12.98 7.29
CA TRP A 166 -5.90 13.21 5.87
C TRP A 166 -4.98 12.29 5.06
N THR A 167 -5.57 11.51 4.16
CA THR A 167 -4.86 10.58 3.28
C THR A 167 -5.03 11.01 1.84
N SER A 168 -3.92 11.02 1.12
CA SER A 168 -3.90 11.23 -0.33
C SER A 168 -3.22 10.06 -1.02
N ASN A 169 -3.83 9.61 -2.12
CA ASN A 169 -3.38 8.49 -2.93
C ASN A 169 -2.86 9.03 -4.26
N PHE A 170 -1.75 8.45 -4.74
CA PHE A 170 -1.05 8.90 -5.93
C PHE A 170 -0.59 7.69 -6.76
N GLY A 171 -0.64 7.80 -8.09
CA GLY A 171 0.03 6.88 -9.02
C GLY A 171 -0.76 6.69 -10.32
N PRO A 172 -0.10 6.65 -11.49
CA PRO A 172 -0.74 6.81 -12.80
C PRO A 172 -1.78 5.72 -13.15
N ASP A 173 -1.72 4.56 -12.50
CA ASP A 173 -2.62 3.43 -12.73
C ASP A 173 -3.33 2.92 -11.45
N ALA A 174 -3.29 3.70 -10.35
CA ALA A 174 -3.95 3.30 -9.12
C ALA A 174 -5.47 3.46 -9.25
N PRO A 175 -6.31 2.45 -8.93
CA PRO A 175 -7.78 2.58 -8.94
C PRO A 175 -8.34 3.65 -8.00
N LEU A 176 -7.49 4.20 -7.13
CA LEU A 176 -7.77 5.22 -6.12
C LEU A 176 -7.05 6.54 -6.41
N ASP A 177 -6.38 6.68 -7.57
CA ASP A 177 -5.85 7.98 -7.99
C ASP A 177 -7.03 8.97 -8.01
N ASP A 178 -6.84 10.14 -7.38
CA ASP A 178 -7.87 11.18 -7.15
C ASP A 178 -8.92 10.90 -6.04
N ARG A 179 -8.70 9.93 -5.14
CA ARG A 179 -9.55 9.75 -3.94
C ARG A 179 -8.81 10.09 -2.65
N ASP A 180 -8.99 11.33 -2.21
CA ASP A 180 -8.57 11.78 -0.89
C ASP A 180 -9.59 11.41 0.19
N PHE A 181 -9.10 11.04 1.38
CA PHE A 181 -9.93 10.67 2.52
C PHE A 181 -9.52 11.44 3.76
N ALA A 182 -10.48 12.09 4.42
CA ALA A 182 -10.28 12.74 5.70
C ALA A 182 -11.11 12.05 6.79
N SER A 183 -10.56 11.97 8.00
CA SER A 183 -11.25 11.44 9.18
C SER A 183 -11.01 12.30 10.40
N VAL A 184 -12.04 12.40 11.24
CA VAL A 184 -11.99 13.03 12.55
C VAL A 184 -12.56 12.04 13.56
N THR A 185 -11.84 11.80 14.65
CA THR A 185 -12.28 10.93 15.74
C THR A 185 -12.17 11.68 17.06
N ILE A 186 -13.16 11.50 17.93
CA ILE A 186 -13.18 12.04 19.30
C ILE A 186 -13.62 10.92 20.23
N SER A 187 -12.90 10.76 21.33
CA SER A 187 -13.17 9.74 22.34
C SER A 187 -13.00 10.31 23.74
N TYR A 188 -13.81 9.79 24.66
CA TYR A 188 -13.79 10.16 26.07
C TYR A 188 -13.82 8.89 26.94
N ALA A 189 -12.97 8.85 27.97
CA ALA A 189 -12.88 7.75 28.93
C ALA A 189 -13.15 8.28 30.35
N PHE A 190 -13.93 7.50 31.12
CA PHE A 190 -14.36 7.79 32.49
C PHE A 190 -13.74 6.81 33.49
#